data_AF-A0AAE3U4V7-F1
#
_entry.id   AF-A0AAE3U4V7-F1
#
_cell.length_a   1.000
_cell.length_b   1.000
_cell.length_c   1.000
_cell.angle_alpha   90.00
_cell.angle_beta   90.00
_cell.angle_gamma   90.00
#
_symmetry.space_group_name_H-M   'P 1'
#
loop_
_entity.id
_entity.type
_entity.pdbx_description
1 polymer ?
#
loop_
_entity_poly.entity_id
_entity_poly.type
_entity_poly.pdbx_seq_one_letter_code
_entity_poly.pdbx_strand_id
1 'polypeptide(L)'
;MGLTTYYAVGTCTIAADETVVTGQGSSWLGKIRPGDLFGTHVGEPVRIASVDSATQLTLAYPWPGASQTAAPYEIQQIQLSLDVAVTVRELVTRLNNGELFGRAAVDTLTVTGGTGDAIVVAPVEALGAGALFMMTPSGANTGAVTIQIPGDATYAVEYGDGADLAANEFEAGRQTVLYFDGDRFEVVFAVAELAEFVSEAGSYAAAAAVSVDDAEAQVALAAAQVGLAADQVALATAQVGFAADQVVLAADQVALASDFANAPEDDEVEPGLYSAKHWAAKAAESAGGSVGSAIHGATEKAAPDPDDEFAIVDSASGWVLKKFTWADLTAALAPPDPWIGRAGIGGRYEVDTSIAGVEIPPTGTGGATVWIELTAGLTGGGQFNSGKLTTETVSGSSPNINATAVVSLADSPINGRTVRLINTTREFLRPGSAGTLQDSQNLSHNHDVSGVYTTGSSGSVNWSVSGPTQNKPAKVTASDGGDEARPRNVGTTFYMRIK
;
A
#
# COMPACT_ATOMS: atom_id res chain seq x y z
N MET A 1 -47.87 3.98 91.38
CA MET A 1 -48.50 5.10 90.67
C MET A 1 -48.47 4.75 89.19
N GLY A 2 -49.62 4.36 88.63
CA GLY A 2 -49.70 3.81 87.28
C GLY A 2 -49.28 4.85 86.23
N LEU A 3 -48.38 4.46 85.35
CA LEU A 3 -48.01 5.23 84.15
C LEU A 3 -49.29 5.59 83.40
N THR A 4 -49.56 6.89 83.29
CA THR A 4 -50.70 7.40 82.53
C THR A 4 -50.31 7.39 81.06
N THR A 5 -51.03 6.59 80.26
CA THR A 5 -50.84 6.53 78.81
C THR A 5 -51.82 7.49 78.14
N TYR A 6 -51.34 8.26 77.16
CA TYR A 6 -52.13 9.23 76.40
C TYR A 6 -52.24 8.82 74.93
N TYR A 7 -53.34 9.20 74.28
CA TYR A 7 -53.62 9.01 72.85
C TYR A 7 -53.93 10.34 72.16
N ALA A 8 -53.18 10.69 71.11
CA ALA A 8 -53.23 12.00 70.45
C ALA A 8 -52.98 11.92 68.93
N VAL A 9 -53.36 10.81 68.29
CA VAL A 9 -53.12 10.60 66.84
C VAL A 9 -54.14 11.38 66.01
N GLY A 10 -53.69 12.13 65.00
CA GLY A 10 -54.59 12.89 64.12
C GLY A 10 -55.07 14.21 64.74
N THR A 11 -56.17 14.73 64.23
CA THR A 11 -56.79 15.98 64.72
C THR A 11 -58.29 15.79 64.96
N CYS A 12 -58.93 16.71 65.67
CA CYS A 12 -60.36 16.65 65.91
C CYS A 12 -61.06 18.01 65.79
N THR A 13 -62.38 17.95 65.63
CA THR A 13 -63.28 19.09 65.57
C THR A 13 -64.39 18.86 66.59
N ILE A 14 -64.63 19.85 67.44
CA ILE A 14 -65.75 19.89 68.39
C ILE A 14 -66.15 21.34 68.61
N ALA A 15 -67.43 21.65 68.54
CA ALA A 15 -67.92 22.98 68.88
C ALA A 15 -68.07 23.14 70.40
N ALA A 16 -67.98 24.38 70.89
CA ALA A 16 -68.32 24.70 72.28
C ALA A 16 -69.75 24.22 72.60
N ASP A 17 -69.94 23.67 73.80
CA ASP A 17 -71.22 23.15 74.30
C ASP A 17 -71.81 21.95 73.53
N GLU A 18 -71.04 21.31 72.63
CA GLU A 18 -71.44 20.08 71.94
C GLU A 18 -70.84 18.83 72.58
N THR A 19 -71.45 17.66 72.33
CA THR A 19 -70.95 16.36 72.84
C THR A 19 -70.31 15.49 71.76
N VAL A 20 -70.43 15.85 70.48
CA VAL A 20 -69.93 15.04 69.37
C VAL A 20 -68.55 15.56 68.94
N VAL A 21 -67.55 14.69 69.02
CA VAL A 21 -66.19 14.96 68.57
C VAL A 21 -65.99 14.26 67.23
N THR A 22 -65.59 14.99 66.20
CA THR A 22 -65.26 14.42 64.88
C THR A 22 -63.75 14.44 64.65
N GLY A 23 -63.15 13.26 64.50
CA GLY A 23 -61.72 13.10 64.27
C GLY A 23 -61.35 13.04 62.79
N GLN A 24 -60.11 13.40 62.47
CA GLN A 24 -59.47 13.21 61.16
C GLN A 24 -58.14 12.47 61.37
N GLY A 25 -58.02 11.29 60.75
CA GLY A 25 -56.86 10.41 60.95
C GLY A 25 -56.75 9.82 62.37
N SER A 26 -57.81 9.90 63.16
CA SER A 26 -57.78 9.66 64.60
C SER A 26 -57.85 8.19 65.02
N SER A 27 -58.33 7.28 64.17
CA SER A 27 -58.32 5.83 64.39
C SER A 27 -58.75 5.36 65.80
N TRP A 28 -59.82 5.96 66.35
CA TRP A 28 -60.22 5.75 67.75
C TRP A 28 -60.69 4.33 68.07
N LEU A 29 -61.28 3.65 67.10
CA LEU A 29 -61.84 2.31 67.28
C LEU A 29 -60.74 1.31 67.72
N GLY A 30 -60.92 0.71 68.89
CA GLY A 30 -59.98 -0.26 69.47
C GLY A 30 -58.66 0.34 70.00
N LYS A 31 -58.47 1.66 69.94
CA LYS A 31 -57.30 2.36 70.49
C LYS A 31 -57.60 3.12 71.77
N ILE A 32 -58.84 3.55 71.93
CA ILE A 32 -59.40 4.15 73.14
C ILE A 32 -60.73 3.47 73.44
N ARG A 33 -61.29 3.72 74.62
CA ARG A 33 -62.55 3.11 75.03
C ARG A 33 -63.47 4.11 75.74
N PRO A 34 -64.77 3.80 75.81
CA PRO A 34 -65.66 4.47 76.75
C PRO A 34 -65.08 4.48 78.16
N GLY A 35 -65.13 5.63 78.83
CA GLY A 35 -64.53 5.85 80.14
C GLY A 35 -63.17 6.56 80.14
N ASP A 36 -62.44 6.55 79.01
CA ASP A 36 -61.23 7.37 78.87
C ASP A 36 -61.58 8.88 78.87
N LEU A 37 -60.61 9.74 79.15
CA LEU A 37 -60.84 11.19 79.33
C LEU A 37 -60.31 11.98 78.14
N PHE A 38 -61.19 12.65 77.39
CA PHE A 38 -60.86 13.51 76.26
C PHE A 38 -60.64 14.96 76.72
N GLY A 39 -59.65 15.67 76.16
CA GLY A 39 -59.45 17.10 76.42
C GLY A 39 -58.37 17.42 77.47
N THR A 40 -57.57 16.43 77.88
CA THR A 40 -56.53 16.59 78.92
C THR A 40 -55.46 17.63 78.56
N HIS A 41 -55.11 17.77 77.29
CA HIS A 41 -54.16 18.78 76.77
C HIS A 41 -54.53 20.25 77.06
N VAL A 42 -55.82 20.55 77.26
CA VAL A 42 -56.30 21.91 77.61
C VAL A 42 -56.78 22.01 79.07
N GLY A 43 -56.57 20.96 79.86
CA GLY A 43 -56.98 20.93 81.27
C GLY A 43 -58.47 20.68 81.49
N GLU A 44 -59.21 20.30 80.45
CA GLU A 44 -60.67 20.10 80.48
C GLU A 44 -61.03 18.62 80.19
N PRO A 45 -60.79 17.69 81.13
CA PRO A 45 -61.04 16.26 80.91
C PRO A 45 -62.53 15.94 80.93
N VAL A 46 -63.08 15.58 79.77
CA VAL A 46 -64.45 15.07 79.63
C VAL A 46 -64.42 13.58 79.34
N ARG A 47 -65.20 12.80 80.09
CA ARG A 47 -65.29 11.36 79.88
C ARG A 47 -65.92 11.05 78.52
N ILE A 48 -65.33 10.10 77.80
CA ILE A 48 -65.90 9.54 76.57
C ILE A 48 -67.04 8.61 76.96
N ALA A 49 -68.26 8.90 76.50
CA ALA A 49 -69.44 8.07 76.72
C ALA A 49 -69.47 6.87 75.76
N SER A 50 -69.15 7.12 74.49
CA SER A 50 -69.05 6.09 73.46
C SER A 50 -67.98 6.43 72.43
N VAL A 51 -67.40 5.37 71.86
CA VAL A 51 -66.54 5.44 70.66
C VAL A 51 -67.41 4.97 69.50
N ASP A 52 -67.99 5.91 68.76
CA ASP A 52 -69.02 5.61 67.76
C ASP A 52 -68.42 5.07 66.45
N SER A 53 -67.18 5.49 66.12
CA SER A 53 -66.41 4.95 65.00
C SER A 53 -64.91 5.26 65.14
N ALA A 54 -64.13 4.94 64.11
CA ALA A 54 -62.71 5.33 64.04
C ALA A 54 -62.50 6.87 64.07
N THR A 55 -63.52 7.66 63.76
CA THR A 55 -63.45 9.13 63.62
C THR A 55 -64.61 9.86 64.30
N GLN A 56 -65.38 9.21 65.16
CA GLN A 56 -66.42 9.87 65.95
C GLN A 56 -66.45 9.37 67.40
N LEU A 57 -66.54 10.30 68.34
CA LEU A 57 -66.80 10.04 69.76
C LEU A 57 -68.01 10.84 70.22
N THR A 58 -68.68 10.30 71.23
CA THR A 58 -69.65 11.04 72.02
C THR A 58 -69.11 11.21 73.44
N LEU A 59 -69.04 12.46 73.90
CA LEU A 59 -68.67 12.84 75.25
C LEU A 59 -69.86 12.69 76.21
N ALA A 60 -69.59 12.34 77.46
CA ALA A 60 -70.61 12.18 78.49
C ALA A 60 -71.23 13.50 78.94
N TYR A 61 -70.55 14.63 78.69
CA TYR A 61 -70.99 15.98 78.99
C TYR A 61 -70.60 16.94 77.85
N PRO A 62 -71.32 18.05 77.66
CA PRO A 62 -70.95 19.08 76.69
C PRO A 62 -69.51 19.55 76.85
N TRP A 63 -68.84 19.84 75.74
CA TRP A 63 -67.46 20.32 75.72
C TRP A 63 -67.34 21.70 76.39
N PRO A 64 -66.61 21.83 77.52
CA PRO A 64 -66.51 23.08 78.26
C PRO A 64 -65.48 24.07 77.66
N GLY A 65 -64.67 23.62 76.69
CA GLY A 65 -63.67 24.44 76.03
C GLY A 65 -64.22 25.22 74.82
N ALA A 66 -63.40 26.13 74.28
CA ALA A 66 -63.71 26.80 73.03
C ALA A 66 -63.84 25.80 71.86
N SER A 67 -64.61 26.19 70.83
CA SER A 67 -64.73 25.40 69.60
C SER A 67 -63.35 25.14 68.96
N GLN A 68 -63.10 23.89 68.61
CA GLN A 68 -61.90 23.43 67.94
C GLN A 68 -62.26 22.92 66.53
N THR A 69 -61.41 23.18 65.55
CA THR A 69 -61.58 22.69 64.17
C THR A 69 -60.27 22.15 63.66
N ALA A 70 -60.24 20.85 63.35
CA ALA A 70 -59.04 20.10 62.95
C ALA A 70 -57.81 20.41 63.85
N ALA A 71 -58.03 20.50 65.17
CA ALA A 71 -56.99 20.82 66.14
C ALA A 71 -56.38 19.56 66.77
N PRO A 72 -55.16 19.63 67.33
CA PRO A 72 -54.61 18.57 68.17
C PRO A 72 -55.50 18.32 69.39
N TYR A 73 -55.57 17.06 69.83
CA TYR A 73 -56.29 16.67 71.03
C TYR A 73 -55.49 15.63 71.82
N GLU A 74 -55.91 15.36 73.06
CA GLU A 74 -55.32 14.31 73.88
C GLU A 74 -56.41 13.58 74.65
N ILE A 75 -56.27 12.25 74.73
CA ILE A 75 -57.13 11.35 75.48
C ILE A 75 -56.29 10.58 76.49
N GLN A 76 -56.64 10.66 77.78
CA GLN A 76 -56.02 9.90 78.85
C GLN A 76 -56.69 8.55 79.01
N GLN A 77 -55.92 7.46 78.88
CA GLN A 77 -56.40 6.09 79.03
C GLN A 77 -56.40 5.65 80.50
N ILE A 78 -57.54 5.19 81.02
CA ILE A 78 -57.63 4.65 82.39
C ILE A 78 -57.21 3.18 82.38
N GLN A 79 -56.30 2.75 83.27
CA GLN A 79 -55.75 1.37 83.29
C GLN A 79 -56.74 0.29 83.79
N LEU A 80 -56.66 -0.91 83.19
CA LEU A 80 -57.49 -2.12 83.37
C LEU A 80 -56.81 -3.13 84.32
N SER A 81 -56.78 -2.91 85.64
CA SER A 81 -55.96 -3.76 86.54
C SER A 81 -56.69 -4.90 87.27
N LEU A 82 -58.01 -5.06 87.13
CA LEU A 82 -58.75 -6.09 87.89
C LEU A 82 -58.96 -7.41 87.12
N ASP A 83 -59.07 -7.38 85.78
CA ASP A 83 -59.26 -8.60 84.97
C ASP A 83 -57.97 -9.41 84.81
N VAL A 84 -56.82 -8.72 84.75
CA VAL A 84 -55.50 -9.35 84.55
C VAL A 84 -55.12 -10.27 85.72
N ALA A 85 -55.51 -9.95 86.95
CA ALA A 85 -55.19 -10.77 88.12
C ALA A 85 -55.97 -12.09 88.19
N VAL A 86 -57.20 -12.11 87.65
CA VAL A 86 -58.03 -13.32 87.58
C VAL A 86 -57.51 -14.24 86.46
N THR A 87 -57.19 -13.67 85.30
CA THR A 87 -56.61 -14.42 84.18
C THR A 87 -55.24 -15.03 84.52
N VAL A 88 -54.40 -14.33 85.31
CA VAL A 88 -53.11 -14.87 85.78
C VAL A 88 -53.32 -16.04 86.75
N ARG A 89 -54.34 -16.03 87.60
CA ARG A 89 -54.64 -17.18 88.47
C ARG A 89 -55.08 -18.39 87.67
N GLU A 90 -55.95 -18.21 86.68
CA GLU A 90 -56.37 -19.30 85.80
C GLU A 90 -55.19 -19.86 85.00
N LEU A 91 -54.27 -19.00 84.55
CA LEU A 91 -53.03 -19.41 83.89
C LEU A 91 -52.14 -20.26 84.83
N VAL A 92 -51.97 -19.85 86.09
CA VAL A 92 -51.15 -20.58 87.07
C VAL A 92 -51.78 -21.92 87.44
N THR A 93 -53.10 -22.01 87.58
CA THR A 93 -53.80 -23.28 87.81
C THR A 93 -53.59 -24.25 86.64
N ARG A 94 -53.72 -23.76 85.40
CA ARG A 94 -53.49 -24.58 84.20
C ARG A 94 -52.01 -24.95 84.00
N LEU A 95 -51.08 -24.11 84.46
CA LEU A 95 -49.64 -24.43 84.50
C LEU A 95 -49.32 -25.55 85.50
N ASN A 96 -49.89 -25.49 86.70
CA ASN A 96 -49.64 -26.51 87.74
C ASN A 96 -50.21 -27.88 87.39
N ASN A 97 -51.33 -27.94 86.65
CA ASN A 97 -51.95 -29.18 86.22
C ASN A 97 -51.39 -29.72 84.89
N GLY A 98 -50.41 -29.04 84.26
CA GLY A 98 -49.79 -29.48 83.00
C GLY A 98 -50.69 -29.36 81.75
N GLU A 99 -51.90 -28.85 81.91
CA GLU A 99 -52.92 -28.72 80.85
C GLU A 99 -52.59 -27.62 79.84
N LEU A 100 -51.74 -26.65 80.19
CA LEU A 100 -51.50 -25.46 79.35
C LEU A 100 -50.65 -25.74 78.08
N PHE A 101 -49.99 -26.90 77.98
CA PHE A 101 -49.11 -27.23 76.86
C PHE A 101 -49.35 -28.62 76.24
N GLY A 102 -50.55 -29.19 76.39
CA GLY A 102 -50.90 -30.41 75.67
C GLY A 102 -50.05 -31.64 76.05
N ARG A 103 -49.44 -31.64 77.23
CA ARG A 103 -48.95 -32.90 77.82
C ARG A 103 -50.14 -33.57 78.50
N ALA A 104 -51.00 -34.20 77.68
CA ALA A 104 -51.72 -35.36 78.19
C ALA A 104 -50.66 -36.24 78.84
N ALA A 105 -50.79 -36.53 80.13
CA ALA A 105 -49.85 -37.40 80.81
C ALA A 105 -49.92 -38.75 80.09
N VAL A 106 -48.91 -39.05 79.28
CA VAL A 106 -48.82 -40.35 78.61
C VAL A 106 -48.48 -41.36 79.68
N ASP A 107 -49.46 -42.15 80.09
CA ASP A 107 -49.27 -43.19 81.09
C ASP A 107 -48.78 -44.49 80.42
N THR A 108 -48.26 -45.43 81.19
CA THR A 108 -47.67 -46.66 80.63
C THR A 108 -48.60 -47.85 80.77
N LEU A 109 -49.02 -48.41 79.63
CA LEU A 109 -49.63 -49.74 79.59
C LEU A 109 -48.53 -50.79 79.62
N THR A 110 -48.28 -51.33 80.81
CA THR A 110 -47.25 -52.37 81.00
C THR A 110 -47.79 -53.70 80.49
N VAL A 111 -47.26 -54.19 79.36
CA VAL A 111 -47.61 -55.51 78.82
C VAL A 111 -47.11 -56.60 79.76
N THR A 112 -48.02 -57.42 80.28
CA THR A 112 -47.73 -58.52 81.22
C THR A 112 -47.84 -59.90 80.58
N GLY A 113 -48.43 -60.01 79.39
CA GLY A 113 -48.56 -61.26 78.64
C GLY A 113 -49.32 -61.12 77.32
N GLY A 114 -49.78 -62.24 76.76
CA GLY A 114 -50.57 -62.28 75.52
C GLY A 114 -49.77 -62.53 74.24
N THR A 115 -50.41 -62.30 73.09
CA THR A 115 -49.81 -62.33 71.74
C THR A 115 -49.86 -60.93 71.11
N GLY A 116 -49.29 -60.76 69.91
CA GLY A 116 -49.37 -59.48 69.18
C GLY A 116 -50.80 -59.05 68.80
N ASP A 117 -51.73 -60.01 68.70
CA ASP A 117 -53.15 -59.75 68.38
C ASP A 117 -54.06 -59.71 69.62
N ALA A 118 -53.60 -60.27 70.75
CA ALA A 118 -54.34 -60.32 72.02
C ALA A 118 -53.41 -60.00 73.18
N ILE A 119 -53.24 -58.71 73.45
CA ILE A 119 -52.27 -58.19 74.41
C ILE A 119 -52.90 -58.16 75.81
N VAL A 120 -52.14 -58.59 76.82
CA VAL A 120 -52.56 -58.49 78.23
C VAL A 120 -51.66 -57.49 78.94
N VAL A 121 -52.25 -56.51 79.62
CA VAL A 121 -51.52 -55.46 80.35
C VAL A 121 -51.73 -55.58 81.86
N ALA A 122 -50.97 -54.81 82.65
CA ALA A 122 -51.19 -54.69 84.09
C ALA A 122 -52.51 -53.91 84.37
N PRO A 123 -53.14 -54.11 85.55
CA PRO A 123 -54.30 -53.31 85.95
C PRO A 123 -54.00 -51.80 85.93
N VAL A 124 -54.97 -51.01 85.45
CA VAL A 124 -54.87 -49.55 85.37
C VAL A 124 -55.82 -48.94 86.41
N GLU A 125 -55.32 -48.09 87.31
CA GLU A 125 -56.12 -47.58 88.45
C GLU A 125 -57.20 -46.56 88.05
N ALA A 126 -57.09 -45.93 86.88
CA ALA A 126 -58.13 -45.05 86.31
C ALA A 126 -58.02 -45.00 84.78
N LEU A 127 -58.84 -45.79 84.07
CA LEU A 127 -58.96 -45.70 82.62
C LEU A 127 -59.98 -44.60 82.25
N GLY A 128 -59.49 -43.39 82.03
CA GLY A 128 -60.31 -42.24 81.63
C GLY A 128 -60.34 -42.04 80.13
N ALA A 129 -61.53 -41.81 79.55
CA ALA A 129 -61.66 -41.32 78.18
C ALA A 129 -60.83 -40.04 77.98
N GLY A 130 -60.10 -39.96 76.86
CA GLY A 130 -59.20 -38.86 76.57
C GLY A 130 -57.75 -39.06 77.01
N ALA A 131 -57.41 -40.20 77.61
CA ALA A 131 -56.05 -40.49 78.08
C ALA A 131 -55.15 -41.01 76.95
N LEU A 132 -53.88 -40.59 76.97
CA LEU A 132 -52.83 -41.17 76.13
C LEU A 132 -52.05 -42.21 76.92
N PHE A 133 -51.71 -43.29 76.25
CA PHE A 133 -50.92 -44.38 76.80
C PHE A 133 -49.75 -44.72 75.90
N MET A 134 -48.62 -45.08 76.49
CA MET A 134 -47.50 -45.71 75.79
C MET A 134 -47.51 -47.20 76.10
N MET A 135 -47.37 -48.02 75.05
CA MET A 135 -47.29 -49.46 75.16
C MET A 135 -46.08 -49.97 74.38
N THR A 136 -45.44 -51.03 74.86
CA THR A 136 -44.39 -51.76 74.12
C THR A 136 -44.88 -53.19 73.90
N PRO A 137 -45.41 -53.53 72.72
CA PRO A 137 -45.85 -54.89 72.39
C PRO A 137 -44.71 -55.91 72.53
N SER A 138 -45.06 -57.14 72.91
CA SER A 138 -44.11 -58.26 73.05
C SER A 138 -43.93 -59.07 71.76
N GLY A 139 -44.77 -58.83 70.74
CA GLY A 139 -44.77 -59.52 69.46
C GLY A 139 -45.44 -58.68 68.36
N ALA A 140 -45.25 -59.06 67.10
CA ALA A 140 -45.90 -58.41 65.98
C ALA A 140 -47.37 -58.83 65.87
N ASN A 141 -48.24 -57.90 65.51
CA ASN A 141 -49.64 -58.22 65.18
C ASN A 141 -49.75 -58.76 63.75
N THR A 142 -50.67 -59.67 63.52
CA THR A 142 -50.99 -60.25 62.21
C THR A 142 -52.34 -59.77 61.67
N GLY A 143 -53.14 -59.07 62.49
CA GLY A 143 -54.40 -58.44 62.10
C GLY A 143 -54.97 -57.59 63.23
N ALA A 144 -56.29 -57.62 63.41
CA ALA A 144 -57.01 -56.90 64.45
C ALA A 144 -56.45 -57.22 65.85
N VAL A 145 -56.28 -56.19 66.68
CA VAL A 145 -55.63 -56.28 67.98
C VAL A 145 -56.63 -55.96 69.09
N THR A 146 -56.48 -56.66 70.22
CA THR A 146 -57.21 -56.35 71.46
C THR A 146 -56.25 -56.16 72.63
N ILE A 147 -56.62 -55.29 73.57
CA ILE A 147 -55.92 -55.10 74.85
C ILE A 147 -56.86 -55.53 75.98
N GLN A 148 -56.46 -56.55 76.73
CA GLN A 148 -57.14 -56.99 77.94
C GLN A 148 -56.53 -56.33 79.17
N ILE A 149 -57.36 -55.63 79.94
CA ILE A 149 -57.01 -55.06 81.25
C ILE A 149 -57.61 -55.97 82.34
N PRO A 150 -56.78 -56.70 83.11
CA PRO A 150 -57.28 -57.61 84.14
C PRO A 150 -58.09 -56.86 85.20
N GLY A 151 -59.33 -57.32 85.44
CA GLY A 151 -60.23 -56.71 86.42
C GLY A 151 -61.17 -55.64 85.85
N ASP A 152 -61.05 -55.32 84.55
CA ASP A 152 -61.91 -54.36 83.86
C ASP A 152 -62.56 -55.00 82.62
N ALA A 153 -62.10 -54.68 81.40
CA ALA A 153 -62.62 -55.23 80.15
C ALA A 153 -61.51 -55.52 79.13
N THR A 154 -61.92 -56.04 77.97
CA THR A 154 -61.08 -56.18 76.78
C THR A 154 -61.54 -55.14 75.76
N TYR A 155 -60.60 -54.34 75.29
CA TYR A 155 -60.83 -53.23 74.37
C TYR A 155 -60.20 -53.53 73.01
N ALA A 156 -60.86 -53.11 71.92
CA ALA A 156 -60.27 -53.16 70.58
C ALA A 156 -59.15 -52.13 70.45
N VAL A 157 -58.20 -52.38 69.56
CA VAL A 157 -57.21 -51.41 69.13
C VAL A 157 -57.38 -51.19 67.63
N GLU A 158 -57.67 -49.95 67.25
CA GLU A 158 -57.99 -49.52 65.89
C GLU A 158 -57.16 -48.28 65.50
N TYR A 159 -57.23 -47.86 64.25
CA TYR A 159 -56.80 -46.51 63.86
C TYR A 159 -57.89 -45.48 64.21
N GLY A 160 -57.55 -44.18 64.16
CA GLY A 160 -58.51 -43.11 64.45
C GLY A 160 -59.72 -43.01 63.49
N ASP A 161 -59.69 -43.72 62.36
CA ASP A 161 -60.82 -43.86 61.44
C ASP A 161 -61.74 -45.06 61.77
N GLY A 162 -61.38 -45.84 62.80
CA GLY A 162 -62.08 -47.04 63.24
C GLY A 162 -61.74 -48.31 62.44
N ALA A 163 -60.72 -48.29 61.58
CA ALA A 163 -60.25 -49.49 60.90
C ALA A 163 -59.38 -50.36 61.82
N ASP A 164 -59.46 -51.69 61.65
CA ASP A 164 -58.57 -52.64 62.30
C ASP A 164 -57.10 -52.36 61.95
N LEU A 165 -56.19 -52.61 62.89
CA LEU A 165 -54.76 -52.48 62.65
C LEU A 165 -54.27 -53.42 61.54
N ALA A 166 -53.39 -52.90 60.68
CA ALA A 166 -52.73 -53.70 59.65
C ALA A 166 -51.67 -54.62 60.28
N ALA A 167 -51.34 -55.73 59.63
CA ALA A 167 -50.27 -56.62 60.10
C ALA A 167 -48.92 -55.86 60.21
N ASN A 168 -48.18 -56.11 61.30
CA ASN A 168 -46.93 -55.45 61.68
C ASN A 168 -47.05 -53.95 62.03
N GLU A 169 -48.25 -53.45 62.29
CA GLU A 169 -48.44 -52.14 62.92
C GLU A 169 -47.82 -52.10 64.32
N PHE A 170 -47.87 -53.23 65.03
CA PHE A 170 -47.11 -53.49 66.25
C PHE A 170 -45.93 -54.41 65.94
N GLU A 171 -44.82 -54.18 66.64
CA GLU A 171 -43.63 -55.03 66.60
C GLU A 171 -43.03 -55.16 68.00
N ALA A 172 -42.35 -56.28 68.24
CA ALA A 172 -41.72 -56.56 69.53
C ALA A 172 -40.70 -55.46 69.88
N GLY A 173 -40.90 -54.80 71.03
CA GLY A 173 -39.99 -53.75 71.50
C GLY A 173 -40.18 -52.37 70.87
N ARG A 174 -41.09 -52.21 69.88
CA ARG A 174 -41.41 -50.90 69.30
C ARG A 174 -42.46 -50.20 70.16
N GLN A 175 -42.14 -49.02 70.68
CA GLN A 175 -43.11 -48.22 71.43
C GLN A 175 -44.20 -47.69 70.52
N THR A 176 -45.45 -47.81 70.95
CA THR A 176 -46.61 -47.20 70.30
C THR A 176 -47.33 -46.30 71.30
N VAL A 177 -47.92 -45.22 70.79
CA VAL A 177 -48.75 -44.30 71.56
C VAL A 177 -50.20 -44.56 71.17
N LEU A 178 -51.01 -44.84 72.17
CA LEU A 178 -52.42 -45.15 72.06
C LEU A 178 -53.24 -44.04 72.71
N TYR A 179 -54.38 -43.72 72.13
CA TYR A 179 -55.38 -42.85 72.71
C TYR A 179 -56.59 -43.70 73.14
N PHE A 180 -57.05 -43.55 74.38
CA PHE A 180 -58.25 -44.24 74.84
C PHE A 180 -59.45 -43.29 74.74
N ASP A 181 -60.44 -43.63 73.91
CA ASP A 181 -61.61 -42.77 73.66
C ASP A 181 -62.76 -42.98 74.65
N GLY A 182 -62.69 -44.06 75.45
CA GLY A 182 -63.75 -44.50 76.36
C GLY A 182 -64.25 -45.92 76.08
N ASP A 183 -64.19 -46.35 74.82
CA ASP A 183 -64.71 -47.63 74.33
C ASP A 183 -63.63 -48.50 73.65
N ARG A 184 -62.54 -47.90 73.16
CA ARG A 184 -61.41 -48.58 72.49
C ARG A 184 -60.10 -47.79 72.61
N PHE A 185 -59.01 -48.42 72.16
CA PHE A 185 -57.72 -47.76 71.94
C PHE A 185 -57.54 -47.40 70.46
N GLU A 186 -57.00 -46.23 70.20
CA GLU A 186 -56.66 -45.75 68.86
C GLU A 186 -55.15 -45.54 68.74
N VAL A 187 -54.53 -46.05 67.68
CA VAL A 187 -53.12 -45.76 67.39
C VAL A 187 -52.99 -44.32 66.92
N VAL A 188 -52.14 -43.54 67.61
CA VAL A 188 -51.98 -42.11 67.33
C VAL A 188 -51.10 -41.86 66.09
N PHE A 189 -50.16 -42.75 65.81
CA PHE A 189 -49.26 -42.64 64.66
C PHE A 189 -49.15 -43.98 63.94
N ALA A 190 -49.76 -44.09 62.76
CA ALA A 190 -49.68 -45.32 61.98
C ALA A 190 -48.27 -45.50 61.40
N VAL A 191 -47.75 -46.73 61.42
CA VAL A 191 -46.41 -47.05 60.91
C VAL A 191 -46.28 -46.77 59.42
N ALA A 192 -47.36 -46.99 58.66
CA ALA A 192 -47.40 -46.70 57.22
C ALA A 192 -47.22 -45.20 56.92
N GLU A 193 -47.88 -44.33 57.69
CA GLU A 193 -47.77 -42.86 57.53
C GLU A 193 -46.38 -42.36 57.93
N LEU A 194 -45.82 -42.90 59.02
CA LEU A 194 -44.44 -42.61 59.42
C LEU A 194 -43.43 -43.05 58.36
N ALA A 195 -43.63 -44.22 57.74
CA ALA A 195 -42.76 -44.71 56.69
C ALA A 195 -42.81 -43.84 55.43
N GLU A 196 -43.99 -43.33 55.07
CA GLU A 196 -44.16 -42.38 53.95
C GLU A 196 -43.39 -41.08 54.20
N PHE A 197 -43.53 -40.50 55.40
CA PHE A 197 -42.80 -39.29 55.78
C PHE A 197 -41.27 -39.48 55.75
N VAL A 198 -40.78 -40.63 56.23
CA VAL A 198 -39.34 -40.96 56.19
C VAL A 198 -38.86 -41.12 54.75
N SER A 199 -39.66 -41.72 53.87
CA SER A 199 -39.34 -41.86 52.44
C SER A 199 -39.27 -40.49 51.73
N GLU A 200 -40.21 -39.60 52.03
CA GLU A 200 -40.24 -38.24 51.49
C GLU A 200 -39.02 -37.43 51.98
N ALA A 201 -38.71 -37.49 53.28
CA ALA A 201 -37.52 -36.87 53.86
C ALA A 201 -36.22 -37.40 53.21
N GLY A 202 -36.15 -38.70 52.92
CA GLY A 202 -35.04 -39.29 52.18
C GLY A 202 -34.90 -38.73 50.77
N SER A 203 -36.03 -38.50 50.09
CA SER A 203 -36.05 -37.89 48.75
C SER A 203 -35.57 -36.44 48.76
N TYR A 204 -35.98 -35.65 49.75
CA TYR A 204 -35.46 -34.28 49.93
C TYR A 204 -33.96 -34.27 50.24
N ALA A 205 -33.48 -35.18 51.08
CA ALA A 205 -32.05 -35.28 51.38
C ALA A 205 -31.22 -35.65 50.14
N ALA A 206 -31.70 -36.57 49.31
CA ALA A 206 -31.06 -36.92 48.04
C ALA A 206 -31.02 -35.73 47.07
N ALA A 207 -32.13 -35.00 46.92
CA ALA A 207 -32.18 -33.80 46.07
C ALA A 207 -31.23 -32.70 46.56
N ALA A 208 -31.12 -32.51 47.88
CA ALA A 208 -30.18 -31.57 48.47
C ALA A 208 -28.72 -31.95 48.19
N ALA A 209 -28.38 -33.24 48.26
CA ALA A 209 -27.03 -33.72 47.92
C ALA A 209 -26.68 -33.43 46.45
N VAL A 210 -27.59 -33.73 45.52
CA VAL A 210 -27.41 -33.40 44.10
C VAL A 210 -27.23 -31.90 43.89
N SER A 211 -28.03 -31.07 44.57
CA SER A 211 -27.90 -29.61 44.47
C SER A 211 -26.54 -29.10 44.98
N VAL A 212 -25.92 -29.78 45.94
CA VAL A 212 -24.58 -29.44 46.43
C VAL A 212 -23.53 -29.80 45.38
N ASP A 213 -23.60 -31.00 44.80
CA ASP A 213 -22.70 -31.43 43.73
C ASP A 213 -22.77 -30.50 42.51
N ASP A 214 -23.99 -30.11 42.11
CA ASP A 214 -24.21 -29.15 41.03
C ASP A 214 -23.60 -27.78 41.36
N ALA A 215 -23.76 -27.30 42.60
CA ALA A 215 -23.17 -26.05 43.03
C ALA A 215 -21.63 -26.08 43.01
N GLU A 216 -21.02 -27.18 43.46
CA GLU A 216 -19.57 -27.38 43.39
C GLU A 216 -19.07 -27.38 41.94
N ALA A 217 -19.79 -28.06 41.04
CA ALA A 217 -19.47 -28.07 39.61
C ALA A 217 -19.57 -26.67 38.99
N GLN A 218 -20.60 -25.88 39.34
CA GLN A 218 -20.75 -24.50 38.87
C GLN A 218 -19.62 -23.60 39.36
N VAL A 219 -19.18 -23.75 40.62
CA VAL A 219 -18.03 -23.01 41.17
C VAL A 219 -16.74 -23.37 40.42
N ALA A 220 -16.51 -24.65 40.13
CA ALA A 220 -15.35 -25.09 39.37
C ALA A 220 -15.35 -24.51 37.93
N LEU A 221 -16.51 -24.49 37.27
CA LEU A 221 -16.65 -23.90 35.94
C LEU A 221 -16.39 -22.39 35.97
N ALA A 222 -16.93 -21.67 36.96
CA ALA A 222 -16.68 -20.25 37.14
C ALA A 222 -15.20 -19.95 37.38
N ALA A 223 -14.50 -20.75 38.19
CA ALA A 223 -13.06 -20.61 38.40
C ALA A 223 -12.26 -20.81 37.11
N ALA A 224 -12.63 -21.80 36.29
CA ALA A 224 -12.00 -22.02 34.98
C ALA A 224 -12.23 -20.83 34.02
N GLN A 225 -13.43 -20.26 34.00
CA GLN A 225 -13.76 -19.07 33.20
C GLN A 225 -12.92 -17.85 33.63
N VAL A 226 -12.73 -17.66 34.94
CA VAL A 226 -11.83 -16.60 35.46
C VAL A 226 -10.39 -16.82 35.02
N GLY A 227 -9.90 -18.07 35.04
CA GLY A 227 -8.57 -18.41 34.54
C GLY A 227 -8.38 -18.05 33.07
N LEU A 228 -9.34 -18.43 32.21
CA LEU A 228 -9.32 -18.07 30.78
C LEU A 228 -9.36 -16.56 30.56
N ALA A 229 -10.15 -15.83 31.34
CA ALA A 229 -10.20 -14.37 31.26
C ALA A 229 -8.85 -13.73 31.65
N ALA A 230 -8.16 -14.27 32.66
CA ALA A 230 -6.83 -13.80 33.04
C ALA A 230 -5.80 -14.05 31.92
N ASP A 231 -5.83 -15.21 31.27
CA ASP A 231 -4.96 -15.53 30.14
C ASP A 231 -5.23 -14.59 28.94
N GLN A 232 -6.50 -14.27 28.66
CA GLN A 232 -6.87 -13.31 27.62
C GLN A 232 -6.33 -11.90 27.91
N VAL A 233 -6.38 -11.45 29.16
CA VAL A 233 -5.81 -10.16 29.59
C VAL A 233 -4.29 -10.16 29.44
N ALA A 234 -3.61 -11.25 29.80
CA ALA A 234 -2.16 -11.38 29.63
C ALA A 234 -1.77 -11.32 28.15
N LEU A 235 -2.51 -12.00 27.27
CA LEU A 235 -2.30 -11.96 25.82
C LEU A 235 -2.51 -10.55 25.26
N ALA A 236 -3.60 -9.87 25.65
CA ALA A 236 -3.87 -8.51 25.23
C ALA A 236 -2.75 -7.54 25.67
N THR A 237 -2.23 -7.73 26.90
CA THR A 237 -1.10 -6.94 27.41
C THR A 237 0.15 -7.14 26.57
N ALA A 238 0.48 -8.38 26.20
CA ALA A 238 1.61 -8.69 25.32
C ALA A 238 1.44 -8.08 23.92
N GLN A 239 0.23 -8.12 23.35
CA GLN A 239 -0.09 -7.50 22.06
C GLN A 239 0.11 -5.98 22.09
N VAL A 240 -0.31 -5.32 23.18
CA VAL A 240 -0.07 -3.87 23.38
C VAL A 240 1.43 -3.58 23.47
N GLY A 241 2.21 -4.41 24.19
CA GLY A 241 3.66 -4.28 24.24
C GLY A 241 4.31 -4.36 22.85
N PHE A 242 3.96 -5.39 22.07
CA PHE A 242 4.46 -5.53 20.69
C PHE A 242 4.07 -4.34 19.81
N ALA A 243 2.83 -3.84 19.91
CA ALA A 243 2.40 -2.67 19.18
C ALA A 243 3.20 -1.41 19.55
N ALA A 244 3.54 -1.23 20.83
CA ALA A 244 4.38 -0.13 21.29
C ALA A 244 5.80 -0.22 20.68
N ASP A 245 6.41 -1.41 20.66
CA ASP A 245 7.72 -1.63 20.04
C ASP A 245 7.69 -1.32 18.53
N GLN A 246 6.63 -1.70 17.82
CA GLN A 246 6.46 -1.38 16.40
C GLN A 246 6.35 0.13 16.15
N VAL A 247 5.69 0.87 17.04
CA VAL A 247 5.59 2.33 16.95
C VAL A 247 6.97 2.99 17.13
N VAL A 248 7.76 2.50 18.09
CA VAL A 248 9.14 2.97 18.29
C VAL A 248 9.99 2.70 17.04
N LEU A 249 9.95 1.48 16.51
CA LEU A 249 10.68 1.12 15.29
C LEU A 249 10.29 1.99 14.09
N ALA A 250 8.99 2.25 13.91
CA ALA A 250 8.50 3.13 12.86
C ALA A 250 9.01 4.57 13.05
N ALA A 251 9.03 5.08 14.28
CA ALA A 251 9.57 6.41 14.57
C ALA A 251 11.08 6.50 14.26
N ASP A 252 11.86 5.47 14.62
CA ASP A 252 13.29 5.39 14.32
C ASP A 252 13.53 5.35 12.80
N GLN A 253 12.72 4.59 12.05
CA GLN A 253 12.79 4.56 10.58
C GLN A 253 12.47 5.90 9.94
N VAL A 254 11.49 6.64 10.48
CA VAL A 254 11.16 7.99 10.01
C VAL A 254 12.30 8.96 10.29
N ALA A 255 12.92 8.89 11.48
CA ALA A 255 14.08 9.68 11.80
C ALA A 255 15.24 9.39 10.84
N LEU A 256 15.54 8.11 10.61
CA LEU A 256 16.57 7.66 9.68
C LEU A 256 16.32 8.17 8.26
N ALA A 257 15.08 8.06 7.76
CA ALA A 257 14.71 8.57 6.45
C ALA A 257 14.87 10.10 6.36
N SER A 258 14.53 10.82 7.43
CA SER A 258 14.75 12.27 7.52
C SER A 258 16.23 12.61 7.49
N ASP A 259 17.08 11.85 8.19
CA ASP A 259 18.53 12.06 8.19
C ASP A 259 19.11 11.84 6.79
N PHE A 260 18.73 10.74 6.10
CA PHE A 260 19.12 10.51 4.71
C PHE A 260 18.72 11.66 3.78
N ALA A 261 17.52 12.23 3.94
CA ALA A 261 17.02 13.30 3.08
C ALA A 261 17.65 14.67 3.38
N ASN A 262 17.86 14.99 4.66
CA ASN A 262 18.16 16.34 5.10
C ASN A 262 19.61 16.58 5.49
N ALA A 263 20.38 15.53 5.81
CA ALA A 263 21.77 15.66 6.22
C ALA A 263 22.64 16.41 5.18
N PRO A 264 23.74 17.04 5.63
CA PRO A 264 24.80 17.55 4.77
C PRO A 264 25.35 16.51 3.77
N GLU A 265 25.99 16.99 2.71
CA GLU A 265 26.41 16.18 1.56
C GLU A 265 27.33 15.01 1.93
N ASP A 266 28.27 15.15 2.85
CA ASP A 266 29.23 14.08 3.18
C ASP A 266 29.01 13.50 4.58
N ASP A 267 27.82 13.70 5.15
CA ASP A 267 27.47 13.13 6.43
C ASP A 267 27.07 11.66 6.27
N GLU A 268 27.72 10.80 7.05
CA GLU A 268 27.42 9.38 7.17
C GLU A 268 26.16 9.22 8.04
N VAL A 269 25.09 8.70 7.44
CA VAL A 269 23.78 8.53 8.09
C VAL A 269 23.67 7.15 8.73
N GLU A 270 24.21 6.12 8.08
CA GLU A 270 24.47 4.80 8.66
C GLU A 270 25.89 4.38 8.32
N PRO A 271 26.50 3.43 9.07
CA PRO A 271 27.82 2.92 8.74
C PRO A 271 27.92 2.45 7.27
N GLY A 272 28.70 3.17 6.47
CA GLY A 272 28.91 2.96 5.04
C GLY A 272 27.88 3.58 4.11
N LEU A 273 26.86 4.28 4.61
CA LEU A 273 25.80 4.93 3.84
C LEU A 273 25.73 6.44 4.14
N TYR A 274 25.94 7.24 3.12
CA TYR A 274 25.94 8.70 3.18
C TYR A 274 24.58 9.28 2.77
N SER A 275 24.36 10.55 3.09
CA SER A 275 23.13 11.28 2.76
C SER A 275 22.77 11.23 1.28
N ALA A 276 21.49 11.46 0.95
CA ALA A 276 21.02 11.53 -0.43
C ALA A 276 21.74 12.64 -1.24
N LYS A 277 22.18 13.71 -0.58
CA LYS A 277 22.95 14.78 -1.20
C LYS A 277 24.32 14.29 -1.69
N HIS A 278 25.01 13.43 -0.92
CA HIS A 278 26.26 12.79 -1.32
C HIS A 278 26.15 12.15 -2.72
N TRP A 279 25.13 11.30 -2.85
CA TRP A 279 24.93 10.50 -4.05
C TRP A 279 24.46 11.35 -5.22
N ALA A 280 23.64 12.38 -4.95
CA ALA A 280 23.25 13.35 -5.96
C ALA A 280 24.46 14.13 -6.50
N ALA A 281 25.40 14.54 -5.63
CA ALA A 281 26.61 15.24 -6.04
C ALA A 281 27.55 14.35 -6.87
N LYS A 282 27.79 13.11 -6.42
CA LYS A 282 28.56 12.11 -7.21
C LYS A 282 27.93 11.80 -8.57
N ALA A 283 26.60 11.73 -8.63
CA ALA A 283 25.89 11.56 -9.89
C ALA A 283 26.03 12.79 -10.79
N ALA A 284 25.97 14.00 -10.24
CA ALA A 284 26.18 15.24 -10.98
C ALA A 284 27.62 15.37 -11.49
N GLU A 285 28.62 14.98 -10.72
CA GLU A 285 30.03 14.90 -11.14
C GLU A 285 30.18 13.91 -12.31
N SER A 286 29.57 12.74 -12.19
CA SER A 286 29.60 11.70 -13.24
C SER A 286 28.87 12.15 -14.52
N ALA A 287 27.81 12.94 -14.40
CA ALA A 287 27.04 13.48 -15.53
C ALA A 287 27.64 14.77 -16.13
N GLY A 288 28.44 15.52 -15.36
CA GLY A 288 29.02 16.81 -15.73
C GLY A 288 30.24 16.74 -16.64
N GLY A 289 30.80 15.55 -16.87
CA GLY A 289 31.84 15.31 -17.86
C GLY A 289 31.32 15.41 -19.29
N SER A 290 30.94 16.61 -19.75
CA SER A 290 30.57 16.80 -21.15
C SER A 290 31.80 16.60 -22.06
N VAL A 291 31.58 16.07 -23.27
CA VAL A 291 32.63 15.96 -24.30
C VAL A 291 33.33 17.32 -24.51
N GLY A 292 32.58 18.43 -24.37
CA GLY A 292 33.14 19.78 -24.46
C GLY A 292 34.16 20.11 -23.36
N SER A 293 33.87 19.77 -22.10
CA SER A 293 34.79 20.00 -20.98
C SER A 293 36.05 19.14 -21.09
N ALA A 294 35.90 17.88 -21.54
CA ALA A 294 37.01 16.97 -21.77
C ALA A 294 37.92 17.44 -22.91
N ILE A 295 37.36 18.01 -23.99
CA ILE A 295 38.13 18.59 -25.10
C ILE A 295 38.85 19.86 -24.66
N HIS A 296 38.17 20.76 -23.93
CA HIS A 296 38.77 22.04 -23.53
C HIS A 296 39.91 21.90 -22.51
N GLY A 297 39.84 20.88 -21.65
CA GLY A 297 40.90 20.56 -20.68
C GLY A 297 42.04 19.71 -21.24
N ALA A 298 41.94 19.23 -22.48
CA ALA A 298 42.98 18.42 -23.10
C ALA A 298 44.21 19.28 -23.48
N THR A 299 45.40 18.69 -23.38
CA THR A 299 46.63 19.35 -23.84
C THR A 299 46.61 19.53 -25.36
N GLU A 300 46.98 20.71 -25.84
CA GLU A 300 47.04 21.01 -27.27
C GLU A 300 48.01 20.08 -28.02
N LYS A 301 47.58 19.58 -29.18
CA LYS A 301 48.44 18.84 -30.11
C LYS A 301 48.95 19.81 -31.19
N ALA A 302 50.27 19.90 -31.34
CA ALA A 302 50.92 20.87 -32.24
C ALA A 302 50.58 20.68 -33.73
N ALA A 303 50.41 19.42 -34.18
CA ALA A 303 49.96 19.08 -35.52
C ALA A 303 49.33 17.68 -35.52
N PRO A 304 48.27 17.43 -36.32
CA PRO A 304 47.73 16.09 -36.48
C PRO A 304 48.74 15.16 -37.17
N ASP A 305 48.86 13.94 -36.65
CA ASP A 305 49.57 12.83 -37.27
C ASP A 305 48.67 12.17 -38.33
N PRO A 306 49.19 11.63 -39.46
CA PRO A 306 48.39 10.88 -40.42
C PRO A 306 47.44 9.84 -39.82
N ASP A 307 47.82 9.19 -38.71
CA ASP A 307 47.01 8.16 -38.06
C ASP A 307 45.98 8.72 -37.05
N ASP A 308 45.92 10.03 -36.85
CA ASP A 308 44.94 10.65 -35.94
C ASP A 308 43.52 10.48 -36.46
N GLU A 309 42.61 10.10 -35.56
CA GLU A 309 41.26 9.65 -35.93
C GLU A 309 40.20 10.69 -35.58
N PHE A 310 39.28 10.92 -36.51
CA PHE A 310 38.08 11.73 -36.32
C PHE A 310 36.85 10.83 -36.40
N ALA A 311 35.96 10.96 -35.43
CA ALA A 311 34.70 10.23 -35.43
C ALA A 311 33.68 10.91 -36.35
N ILE A 312 32.92 10.11 -37.09
CA ILE A 312 31.84 10.54 -37.97
C ILE A 312 30.67 9.57 -37.91
N VAL A 313 29.45 10.07 -38.06
CA VAL A 313 28.26 9.23 -38.22
C VAL A 313 28.12 8.85 -39.69
N ASP A 314 28.21 7.56 -40.00
CA ASP A 314 28.16 7.07 -41.38
C ASP A 314 26.71 6.85 -41.84
N SER A 315 26.21 7.78 -42.64
CA SER A 315 24.87 7.70 -43.25
C SER A 315 24.70 6.52 -44.21
N ALA A 316 25.78 6.03 -44.84
CA ALA A 316 25.74 4.89 -45.76
C ALA A 316 25.73 3.54 -45.03
N SER A 317 26.04 3.53 -43.72
CA SER A 317 26.03 2.32 -42.88
C SER A 317 25.01 2.41 -41.74
N GLY A 318 23.88 3.09 -41.96
CA GLY A 318 22.77 3.10 -41.01
C GLY A 318 23.00 4.00 -39.78
N TRP A 319 23.73 5.10 -39.95
CA TRP A 319 23.98 6.11 -38.90
C TRP A 319 24.79 5.55 -37.71
N VAL A 320 25.68 4.60 -37.98
CA VAL A 320 26.62 4.08 -36.98
C VAL A 320 27.87 4.94 -36.89
N LEU A 321 28.51 4.97 -35.72
CA LEU A 321 29.78 5.66 -35.50
C LEU A 321 30.90 4.94 -36.27
N LYS A 322 31.58 5.69 -37.14
CA LYS A 322 32.82 5.29 -37.81
C LYS A 322 33.89 6.34 -37.59
N LYS A 323 35.08 6.08 -38.13
CA LYS A 323 36.21 6.98 -38.06
C LYS A 323 36.91 7.09 -39.41
N PHE A 324 37.53 8.23 -39.64
CA PHE A 324 38.48 8.45 -40.72
C PHE A 324 39.75 9.08 -40.13
N THR A 325 40.86 8.90 -40.82
CA THR A 325 42.16 9.39 -40.38
C THR A 325 42.42 10.80 -40.91
N TRP A 326 43.37 11.52 -40.32
CA TRP A 326 43.84 12.78 -40.87
C TRP A 326 44.37 12.63 -42.30
N ALA A 327 44.97 11.48 -42.63
CA ALA A 327 45.36 11.13 -43.99
C ALA A 327 44.15 11.09 -44.96
N ASP A 328 43.04 10.48 -44.54
CA ASP A 328 41.82 10.42 -45.36
C ASP A 328 41.24 11.82 -45.61
N LEU A 329 41.24 12.69 -44.59
CA LEU A 329 40.75 14.06 -44.72
C LEU A 329 41.59 14.90 -45.67
N THR A 330 42.91 14.82 -45.52
CA THR A 330 43.83 15.59 -46.36
C THR A 330 43.77 15.14 -47.82
N ALA A 331 43.59 13.83 -48.08
CA ALA A 331 43.35 13.32 -49.42
C ALA A 331 42.03 13.84 -50.02
N ALA A 332 40.95 13.91 -49.22
CA ALA A 332 39.66 14.43 -49.68
C ALA A 332 39.68 15.93 -50.01
N LEU A 333 40.57 16.70 -49.37
CA LEU A 333 40.67 18.16 -49.53
C LEU A 333 41.77 18.60 -50.52
N ALA A 334 42.53 17.69 -51.11
CA ALA A 334 43.59 18.03 -52.06
C ALA A 334 43.02 18.72 -53.33
N PRO A 335 43.68 19.78 -53.86
CA PRO A 335 43.18 20.51 -55.03
C PRO A 335 43.16 19.62 -56.29
N PRO A 336 42.23 19.87 -57.23
CA PRO A 336 42.19 19.15 -58.50
C PRO A 336 43.46 19.38 -59.34
N ASP A 337 43.77 18.43 -60.23
CA ASP A 337 44.93 18.45 -61.12
C ASP A 337 45.15 19.86 -61.75
N PRO A 338 46.28 20.54 -61.46
CA PRO A 338 46.54 21.92 -61.88
C PRO A 338 46.53 22.11 -63.41
N TRP A 339 46.63 21.01 -64.18
CA TRP A 339 46.60 21.03 -65.63
C TRP A 339 45.18 21.19 -66.22
N ILE A 340 44.12 20.96 -65.45
CA ILE A 340 42.73 21.07 -65.93
C ILE A 340 42.40 22.48 -66.45
N GLY A 341 42.94 23.52 -65.80
CA GLY A 341 42.66 24.92 -66.13
C GLY A 341 43.52 25.52 -67.25
N ARG A 342 44.58 24.83 -67.72
CA ARG A 342 45.58 25.42 -68.64
C ARG A 342 45.19 25.36 -70.11
N ALA A 343 44.39 24.38 -70.52
CA ALA A 343 43.75 24.35 -71.85
C ALA A 343 42.49 23.46 -71.85
N GLY A 344 41.52 23.79 -72.71
CA GLY A 344 40.43 22.88 -73.05
C GLY A 344 40.89 21.71 -73.92
N ILE A 345 40.08 20.66 -74.04
CA ILE A 345 40.37 19.52 -74.93
C ILE A 345 40.47 20.01 -76.38
N GLY A 346 41.55 19.63 -77.09
CA GLY A 346 41.91 20.15 -78.41
C GLY A 346 42.56 21.55 -78.39
N GLY A 347 42.59 22.20 -77.23
CA GLY A 347 43.30 23.44 -76.99
C GLY A 347 44.81 23.23 -76.95
N ARG A 348 45.56 24.22 -77.43
CA ARG A 348 47.03 24.20 -77.41
C ARG A 348 47.54 24.99 -76.20
N TYR A 349 48.57 24.48 -75.56
CA TYR A 349 49.30 25.15 -74.49
C TYR A 349 50.74 25.36 -74.94
N GLU A 350 51.15 26.62 -74.97
CA GLU A 350 52.48 27.05 -75.40
C GLU A 350 53.43 27.05 -74.21
N VAL A 351 54.60 26.45 -74.37
CA VAL A 351 55.63 26.42 -73.34
C VAL A 351 57.00 26.68 -73.96
N ASP A 352 57.67 27.71 -73.47
CA ASP A 352 59.09 27.92 -73.73
C ASP A 352 59.92 26.96 -72.85
N THR A 353 60.25 25.80 -73.43
CA THR A 353 61.04 24.76 -72.78
C THR A 353 62.53 25.09 -72.68
N SER A 354 62.97 26.25 -73.21
CA SER A 354 64.36 26.71 -73.05
C SER A 354 64.61 27.37 -71.68
N ILE A 355 63.55 27.73 -70.95
CA ILE A 355 63.63 28.37 -69.63
C ILE A 355 63.61 27.29 -68.53
N ALA A 356 64.64 27.27 -67.68
CA ALA A 356 64.74 26.32 -66.57
C ALA A 356 63.63 26.53 -65.52
N GLY A 357 63.01 25.43 -65.06
CA GLY A 357 61.97 25.44 -64.03
C GLY A 357 60.54 25.67 -64.53
N VAL A 358 60.35 25.86 -65.84
CA VAL A 358 59.00 25.93 -66.42
C VAL A 358 58.33 24.55 -66.37
N GLU A 359 57.13 24.51 -65.79
CA GLU A 359 56.32 23.30 -65.73
C GLU A 359 55.84 22.90 -67.13
N ILE A 360 56.06 21.63 -67.50
CA ILE A 360 55.51 21.03 -68.72
C ILE A 360 54.36 20.08 -68.38
N PRO A 361 53.40 19.88 -69.31
CA PRO A 361 52.29 18.99 -69.04
C PRO A 361 52.73 17.55 -68.73
N PRO A 362 51.93 16.77 -67.97
CA PRO A 362 52.30 15.42 -67.58
C PRO A 362 52.49 14.49 -68.79
N THR A 363 53.52 13.64 -68.72
CA THR A 363 53.84 12.66 -69.76
C THR A 363 52.98 11.40 -69.67
N GLY A 364 52.29 11.16 -68.56
CA GLY A 364 51.47 9.96 -68.32
C GLY A 364 50.23 9.85 -69.22
N THR A 365 49.65 8.64 -69.23
CA THR A 365 48.37 8.32 -69.89
C THR A 365 47.22 8.15 -68.89
N GLY A 366 47.52 8.13 -67.60
CA GLY A 366 46.55 8.12 -66.50
C GLY A 366 46.45 9.48 -65.82
N GLY A 367 45.27 9.82 -65.31
CA GLY A 367 45.00 11.09 -64.64
C GLY A 367 43.75 11.79 -65.18
N ALA A 368 43.42 12.94 -64.57
CA ALA A 368 42.31 13.78 -64.99
C ALA A 368 42.61 14.56 -66.28
N THR A 369 43.90 14.75 -66.62
CA THR A 369 44.34 15.32 -67.89
C THR A 369 45.36 14.44 -68.61
N VAL A 370 45.32 14.43 -69.95
CA VAL A 370 46.34 13.79 -70.80
C VAL A 370 46.72 14.72 -71.94
N TRP A 371 48.02 14.83 -72.21
CA TRP A 371 48.59 15.78 -73.16
C TRP A 371 49.47 15.10 -74.20
N ILE A 372 49.48 15.65 -75.40
CA ILE A 372 50.44 15.31 -76.46
C ILE A 372 51.36 16.51 -76.73
N GLU A 373 52.60 16.25 -77.07
CA GLU A 373 53.50 17.25 -77.64
C GLU A 373 53.31 17.25 -79.15
N LEU A 374 53.14 18.41 -79.78
CA LEU A 374 52.88 18.52 -81.21
C LEU A 374 54.15 18.38 -82.06
N THR A 375 55.03 17.45 -81.67
CA THR A 375 56.32 17.10 -82.30
C THR A 375 56.28 15.65 -82.77
N ALA A 376 56.67 15.42 -84.02
CA ALA A 376 56.83 14.09 -84.60
C ALA A 376 58.03 13.33 -83.99
N GLY A 377 57.96 12.01 -83.97
CA GLY A 377 59.01 11.11 -83.51
C GLY A 377 59.02 10.85 -82.00
N LEU A 378 57.95 11.21 -81.29
CA LEU A 378 57.85 11.09 -79.82
C LEU A 378 56.93 9.95 -79.34
N THR A 379 56.58 8.99 -80.21
CA THR A 379 55.65 7.89 -79.89
C THR A 379 56.33 6.66 -79.29
N GLY A 380 57.65 6.61 -79.25
CA GLY A 380 58.43 5.51 -78.67
C GLY A 380 58.24 5.36 -77.16
N GLY A 381 58.64 4.20 -76.61
CA GLY A 381 58.55 3.91 -75.18
C GLY A 381 59.27 4.97 -74.34
N GLY A 382 58.58 5.54 -73.35
CA GLY A 382 59.14 6.57 -72.46
C GLY A 382 59.22 7.99 -73.04
N GLN A 383 58.82 8.19 -74.30
CA GLN A 383 58.72 9.51 -74.92
C GLN A 383 57.35 10.17 -74.64
N PHE A 384 57.23 11.48 -74.87
CA PHE A 384 56.07 12.27 -74.46
C PHE A 384 54.74 11.76 -75.04
N ASN A 385 54.75 11.26 -76.29
CA ASN A 385 53.57 10.77 -77.00
C ASN A 385 53.41 9.24 -76.93
N SER A 386 54.17 8.56 -76.06
CA SER A 386 54.12 7.11 -75.90
C SER A 386 52.69 6.64 -75.57
N GLY A 387 52.11 5.82 -76.45
CA GLY A 387 50.74 5.31 -76.29
C GLY A 387 49.62 6.36 -76.47
N LYS A 388 49.91 7.54 -77.02
CA LYS A 388 48.93 8.64 -77.21
C LYS A 388 48.60 8.93 -78.67
N LEU A 389 49.53 8.65 -79.59
CA LEU A 389 49.39 8.91 -81.03
C LEU A 389 49.67 7.63 -81.86
N THR A 390 49.02 7.54 -83.02
CA THR A 390 49.25 6.52 -84.06
C THR A 390 49.29 7.17 -85.44
N THR A 391 49.66 6.41 -86.47
CA THR A 391 49.66 6.87 -87.88
C THR A 391 50.35 8.23 -88.07
N GLU A 392 51.54 8.38 -87.48
CA GLU A 392 52.35 9.58 -87.65
C GLU A 392 52.97 9.63 -89.04
N THR A 393 52.92 10.81 -89.67
CA THR A 393 53.44 11.05 -91.02
C THR A 393 54.19 12.38 -91.05
N VAL A 394 55.33 12.41 -91.76
CA VAL A 394 56.10 13.63 -92.08
C VAL A 394 56.49 13.56 -93.55
N SER A 395 56.19 14.61 -94.32
CA SER A 395 56.40 14.66 -95.78
C SER A 395 56.63 16.09 -96.27
N GLY A 396 57.06 16.24 -97.52
CA GLY A 396 57.37 17.53 -98.12
C GLY A 396 58.77 18.04 -97.79
N SER A 397 59.08 19.25 -98.27
CA SER A 397 60.33 19.96 -97.99
C SER A 397 60.04 21.44 -97.70
N SER A 398 61.00 22.14 -97.11
CA SER A 398 60.91 23.61 -96.95
C SER A 398 60.51 24.26 -98.28
N PRO A 399 59.55 25.20 -98.30
CA PRO A 399 58.81 25.78 -97.16
C PRO A 399 57.50 25.05 -96.78
N ASN A 400 57.09 23.98 -97.48
CA ASN A 400 55.80 23.30 -97.30
C ASN A 400 55.98 21.89 -96.70
N ILE A 401 56.29 21.82 -95.41
CA ILE A 401 56.39 20.56 -94.65
C ILE A 401 55.01 20.17 -94.13
N ASN A 402 54.62 18.91 -94.30
CA ASN A 402 53.37 18.36 -93.77
C ASN A 402 53.65 17.28 -92.72
N ALA A 403 53.22 17.49 -91.47
CA ALA A 403 53.36 16.53 -90.38
C ALA A 403 52.04 16.34 -89.60
N THR A 404 51.54 15.11 -89.55
CA THR A 404 50.27 14.78 -88.89
C THR A 404 50.33 13.45 -88.14
N ALA A 405 49.47 13.27 -87.14
CA ALA A 405 49.26 12.00 -86.44
C ALA A 405 47.79 11.86 -86.05
N VAL A 406 47.37 10.65 -85.66
CA VAL A 406 46.02 10.36 -85.16
C VAL A 406 46.07 10.13 -83.65
N VAL A 407 45.17 10.78 -82.88
CA VAL A 407 45.04 10.53 -81.45
C VAL A 407 44.57 9.10 -81.22
N SER A 408 45.27 8.35 -80.37
CA SER A 408 45.02 6.92 -80.10
C SER A 408 44.95 6.69 -78.59
N LEU A 409 43.93 7.24 -77.95
CA LEU A 409 43.65 7.09 -76.52
C LEU A 409 42.14 6.85 -76.35
N ALA A 410 41.74 5.65 -75.90
CA ALA A 410 40.33 5.25 -75.87
C ALA A 410 39.41 6.21 -75.10
N ASP A 411 39.88 6.76 -73.99
CA ASP A 411 39.12 7.69 -73.14
C ASP A 411 39.20 9.17 -73.60
N SER A 412 39.88 9.46 -74.71
CA SER A 412 39.98 10.82 -75.23
C SER A 412 38.71 11.21 -75.99
N PRO A 413 38.09 12.37 -75.71
CA PRO A 413 36.97 12.87 -76.52
C PRO A 413 37.34 13.17 -77.99
N ILE A 414 38.63 13.25 -78.31
CA ILE A 414 39.15 13.42 -79.68
C ILE A 414 39.92 12.18 -80.17
N ASN A 415 39.66 11.01 -79.60
CA ASN A 415 40.19 9.74 -80.08
C ASN A 415 39.87 9.52 -81.57
N GLY A 416 40.84 9.03 -82.33
CA GLY A 416 40.72 8.81 -83.78
C GLY A 416 40.76 10.09 -84.63
N ARG A 417 40.91 11.28 -84.04
CA ARG A 417 41.04 12.53 -84.79
C ARG A 417 42.48 12.79 -85.21
N THR A 418 42.66 13.29 -86.43
CA THR A 418 43.96 13.71 -86.94
C THR A 418 44.35 15.07 -86.35
N VAL A 419 45.56 15.16 -85.82
CA VAL A 419 46.18 16.37 -85.29
C VAL A 419 47.40 16.74 -86.12
N ARG A 420 47.69 18.04 -86.18
CA ARG A 420 48.86 18.57 -86.88
C ARG A 420 50.01 18.77 -85.92
N LEU A 421 51.19 18.28 -86.29
CA LEU A 421 52.40 18.33 -85.46
C LEU A 421 53.15 19.63 -85.76
N ILE A 422 52.62 20.72 -85.22
CA ILE A 422 53.04 22.09 -85.57
C ILE A 422 54.46 22.43 -85.09
N ASN A 423 54.98 21.75 -84.06
CA ASN A 423 56.39 21.89 -83.66
C ASN A 423 57.32 21.33 -84.75
N THR A 424 56.85 20.33 -85.51
CA THR A 424 57.58 19.73 -86.63
C THR A 424 57.44 20.54 -87.92
N THR A 425 56.23 21.01 -88.27
CA THR A 425 56.05 21.83 -89.49
C THR A 425 56.55 23.27 -89.33
N ARG A 426 56.72 23.76 -88.10
CA ARG A 426 57.18 25.14 -87.77
C ARG A 426 56.36 26.25 -88.40
N GLU A 427 55.10 25.95 -88.65
CA GLU A 427 54.11 26.89 -89.16
C GLU A 427 53.61 27.84 -88.06
N PHE A 428 53.11 29.02 -88.46
CA PHE A 428 52.39 29.91 -87.56
C PHE A 428 50.88 29.75 -87.72
N LEU A 429 50.14 29.93 -86.63
CA LEU A 429 48.67 29.95 -86.65
C LEU A 429 48.18 31.34 -87.03
N ARG A 430 47.19 31.40 -87.92
CA ARG A 430 46.51 32.65 -88.31
C ARG A 430 44.99 32.46 -88.29
N PRO A 431 44.20 33.46 -87.87
CA PRO A 431 42.74 33.39 -87.95
C PRO A 431 42.26 33.15 -89.39
N GLY A 432 41.28 32.27 -89.57
CA GLY A 432 40.76 31.90 -90.89
C GLY A 432 39.91 30.62 -90.85
N SER A 433 39.80 29.93 -91.99
CA SER A 433 39.09 28.64 -92.08
C SER A 433 39.87 27.57 -91.30
N ALA A 434 39.34 27.17 -90.14
CA ALA A 434 40.00 26.24 -89.23
C ALA A 434 40.30 24.89 -89.91
N GLY A 435 41.51 24.38 -89.72
CA GLY A 435 41.95 23.10 -90.29
C GLY A 435 42.47 23.17 -91.74
N THR A 436 42.25 24.27 -92.46
CA THR A 436 42.78 24.44 -93.82
C THR A 436 44.26 24.85 -93.79
N LEU A 437 45.16 23.99 -94.28
CA LEU A 437 46.56 24.37 -94.55
C LEU A 437 46.62 25.28 -95.77
N GLN A 438 47.43 26.34 -95.69
CA GLN A 438 47.79 27.13 -96.87
C GLN A 438 49.28 26.99 -97.13
N ASP A 439 49.63 26.78 -98.39
CA ASP A 439 51.01 26.71 -98.83
C ASP A 439 51.68 28.09 -98.75
N SER A 440 53.00 28.08 -98.57
CA SER A 440 53.80 29.30 -98.62
C SER A 440 53.72 29.93 -100.01
N GLN A 441 53.18 31.15 -100.08
CA GLN A 441 53.17 31.95 -101.31
C GLN A 441 54.56 32.51 -101.68
N ASN A 442 55.56 32.29 -100.83
CA ASN A 442 56.96 32.62 -101.07
C ASN A 442 57.71 31.50 -101.81
N LEU A 443 57.07 30.35 -102.09
CA LEU A 443 57.73 29.23 -102.77
C LEU A 443 58.27 29.63 -104.16
N SER A 444 57.54 30.47 -104.89
CA SER A 444 57.99 31.05 -106.16
C SER A 444 57.28 32.37 -106.40
N HIS A 445 58.03 33.42 -106.75
CA HIS A 445 57.46 34.64 -107.32
C HIS A 445 58.26 35.04 -108.56
N ASN A 446 57.57 35.53 -109.58
CA ASN A 446 58.18 36.02 -110.80
C ASN A 446 58.19 37.55 -110.79
N HIS A 447 59.28 38.14 -111.23
CA HIS A 447 59.32 39.55 -111.58
C HIS A 447 59.11 39.69 -113.08
N ASP A 448 57.97 40.26 -113.49
CA ASP A 448 57.76 40.66 -114.87
C ASP A 448 58.48 42.00 -115.14
N VAL A 449 59.20 42.08 -116.24
CA VAL A 449 59.86 43.31 -116.69
C VAL A 449 59.18 43.77 -117.98
N SER A 450 57.95 44.28 -117.84
CA SER A 450 57.19 44.79 -118.98
C SER A 450 57.57 46.25 -119.26
N GLY A 451 58.50 46.45 -120.19
CA GLY A 451 58.89 47.76 -120.71
C GLY A 451 58.83 47.76 -122.24
N VAL A 452 58.10 48.71 -122.82
CA VAL A 452 57.99 48.95 -124.26
C VAL A 452 59.35 49.38 -124.81
N TYR A 453 59.99 48.53 -125.61
CA TYR A 453 61.17 48.90 -126.41
C TYR A 453 60.70 49.46 -127.75
N THR A 454 60.67 50.79 -127.92
CA THR A 454 60.50 51.42 -129.23
C THR A 454 61.84 51.55 -129.94
N THR A 455 62.09 50.68 -130.92
CA THR A 455 63.18 50.81 -131.90
C THR A 455 62.67 51.51 -133.16
N GLY A 456 63.36 52.57 -133.58
CA GLY A 456 63.18 53.23 -134.88
C GLY A 456 64.45 53.96 -135.32
N SER A 457 65.35 53.19 -135.96
CA SER A 457 66.18 53.46 -137.15
C SER A 457 66.63 54.90 -137.49
N SER A 458 67.88 55.20 -137.91
CA SER A 458 69.03 54.37 -138.28
C SER A 458 70.27 55.27 -138.35
N GLY A 459 71.40 54.85 -137.78
CA GLY A 459 72.69 55.49 -138.01
C GLY A 459 73.70 55.42 -136.87
N SER A 460 73.95 54.23 -136.33
CA SER A 460 75.18 53.82 -135.63
C SER A 460 76.02 54.91 -134.93
N VAL A 461 75.73 55.16 -133.64
CA VAL A 461 76.75 55.48 -132.64
C VAL A 461 76.36 54.70 -131.38
N ASN A 462 77.01 53.57 -131.15
CA ASN A 462 77.97 53.39 -130.06
C ASN A 462 77.47 53.93 -128.72
N TRP A 463 77.24 53.01 -127.78
CA TRP A 463 77.14 53.35 -126.36
C TRP A 463 78.54 53.76 -125.89
N SER A 464 78.90 55.00 -126.16
CA SER A 464 80.00 55.68 -125.51
C SER A 464 79.57 56.00 -124.07
N VAL A 465 79.78 55.04 -123.17
CA VAL A 465 80.49 55.42 -121.96
C VAL A 465 81.92 55.66 -122.42
N SER A 466 82.40 56.90 -122.37
CA SER A 466 83.84 57.14 -122.34
C SER A 466 84.37 56.52 -121.05
N GLY A 467 84.83 55.27 -121.15
CA GLY A 467 85.38 54.45 -120.07
C GLY A 467 85.24 52.97 -120.44
N PRO A 468 86.33 52.19 -120.49
CA PRO A 468 86.39 50.97 -121.29
C PRO A 468 85.46 49.87 -120.77
N THR A 469 84.71 49.31 -121.73
CA THR A 469 84.23 47.92 -121.78
C THR A 469 84.56 47.06 -120.55
N GLN A 470 83.62 46.97 -119.62
CA GLN A 470 83.44 45.72 -118.89
C GLN A 470 82.38 44.89 -119.60
N ASN A 471 82.79 43.72 -120.08
CA ASN A 471 81.90 42.57 -120.23
C ASN A 471 80.94 42.57 -119.05
N LYS A 472 79.65 42.78 -119.29
CA LYS A 472 78.63 42.57 -118.26
C LYS A 472 78.74 41.11 -117.82
N PRO A 473 79.19 40.80 -116.58
CA PRO A 473 78.81 39.53 -116.01
C PRO A 473 77.28 39.55 -115.96
N ALA A 474 76.64 38.39 -116.11
CA ALA A 474 75.21 38.24 -115.87
C ALA A 474 74.80 39.12 -114.68
N LYS A 475 73.76 39.96 -114.83
CA LYS A 475 73.22 40.70 -113.70
C LYS A 475 72.64 39.66 -112.75
N VAL A 476 73.47 39.19 -111.83
CA VAL A 476 73.11 38.20 -110.84
C VAL A 476 72.11 38.89 -109.91
N THR A 477 70.82 38.64 -110.12
CA THR A 477 69.78 38.83 -109.11
C THR A 477 69.90 37.70 -108.08
N ALA A 478 71.06 37.59 -107.42
CA ALA A 478 71.22 36.71 -106.28
C ALA A 478 70.73 37.48 -105.05
N SER A 479 69.70 36.93 -104.41
CA SER A 479 69.36 37.27 -103.04
C SER A 479 70.03 36.22 -102.16
N ASP A 480 70.95 36.63 -101.29
CA ASP A 480 71.54 35.74 -100.31
C ASP A 480 70.60 35.61 -99.10
N GLY A 481 70.04 34.42 -98.94
CA GLY A 481 69.21 33.99 -97.81
C GLY A 481 69.38 32.48 -97.62
N GLY A 482 69.11 31.96 -96.42
CA GLY A 482 69.13 30.51 -96.17
C GLY A 482 68.01 29.78 -96.90
N ASP A 483 67.96 28.44 -96.77
CA ASP A 483 67.01 27.53 -97.43
C ASP A 483 65.51 27.74 -97.08
N GLU A 484 65.19 28.78 -96.32
CA GLU A 484 63.84 29.08 -95.85
C GLU A 484 63.58 30.59 -95.85
N ALA A 485 62.60 31.01 -96.64
CA ALA A 485 62.22 32.41 -96.77
C ALA A 485 61.15 32.77 -95.72
N ARG A 486 61.59 33.00 -94.47
CA ARG A 486 60.73 33.32 -93.32
C ARG A 486 61.10 34.64 -92.61
N PRO A 487 60.13 35.33 -91.96
CA PRO A 487 60.42 36.39 -91.00
C PRO A 487 61.22 35.87 -89.79
N ARG A 488 61.90 36.76 -89.07
CA ARG A 488 62.56 36.41 -87.80
C ARG A 488 61.52 35.86 -86.81
N ASN A 489 61.79 34.70 -86.21
CA ASN A 489 60.93 34.05 -85.21
C ASN A 489 61.77 33.44 -84.06
N VAL A 490 61.09 33.05 -82.98
CA VAL A 490 61.62 32.20 -81.91
C VAL A 490 60.74 30.97 -81.80
N GLY A 491 61.34 29.79 -81.65
CA GLY A 491 60.61 28.53 -81.50
C GLY A 491 60.14 28.33 -80.07
N THR A 492 58.93 27.80 -79.91
CA THR A 492 58.31 27.41 -78.64
C THR A 492 57.72 26.01 -78.80
N THR A 493 57.50 25.30 -77.69
CA THR A 493 56.93 23.95 -77.73
C THR A 493 55.44 24.02 -77.49
N PHE A 494 54.65 23.55 -78.45
CA PHE A 494 53.20 23.40 -78.25
C PHE A 494 52.85 22.00 -77.78
N TYR A 495 52.01 21.97 -76.75
CA TYR A 495 51.30 20.79 -76.28
C TYR A 495 49.81 20.93 -76.62
N MET A 496 49.10 19.82 -76.71
CA MET A 496 47.65 19.80 -76.86
C MET A 496 47.03 18.86 -75.84
N ARG A 497 45.96 19.31 -75.19
CA ARG A 497 45.20 18.47 -74.27
C ARG A 497 44.29 17.54 -75.05
N ILE A 498 44.34 16.24 -74.74
CA ILE A 498 43.52 15.21 -75.37
C ILE A 498 42.54 14.54 -74.39
N LYS A 499 42.72 14.68 -73.08
CA LYS A 499 41.78 14.25 -72.02
C LYS A 499 41.75 15.30 -70.92
#